data_AF-A0A7V0V960-F1
#
_entry.id   AF-A0A7V0V960-F1
#
_cell.length_a   1.000
_cell.length_b   1.000
_cell.length_c   1.000
_cell.angle_alpha   90.00
_cell.angle_beta   90.00
_cell.angle_gamma   90.00
#
_symmetry.space_group_name_H-M   'P 1'
#
loop_
_entity.id
_entity.type
_entity.pdbx_description
1 polymer ?
#
loop_
_entity_poly.entity_id
_entity_poly.type
_entity_poly.pdbx_seq_one_letter_code
_entity_poly.pdbx_strand_id
1 'polypeptide(L)'
;MRQTGKPKIILLSILLSSIAVAIIALPSYAFEKKTFSDIPKGYWAEKQVLSLANHGIISGGVDGRFRPTDGLRRAELAKLLTSAFMLASSSSALRFTDVPENHWASSFISTVVSRDLMKGFPDNTFRAEDTTTRSQVATILVKLKGYSIPDTNTITSTFIDVQKDHWAFPYIEVAARNNLLSGYPGGIFKPDVPITRAEAAALIYRALIGKDYLRESSTVNQITYERYRRFTDLGPLNINVLKVPKSAPVSMRLALAKDKVLGTERLSSIARRKGALAAVNADFYSTKTGECSGIMVDGQIISSPINSRSYFGFLPDKTAFIDRVSMNALVTASTGRSGIISWINKSRDSFSDTIVAYTPIYGSSTNTNDSGTEVVIKLVGGGPLMPNNAYIGTVTDILYNSGDATIPPDGIVLSGIGSGKTFLASNIKLGDTVRIDVSLQPNWQNGASAVGGGPRLVRDGEARVESEGNFSSISGRHPRTGIGIDGDGNLV
;
A
#
# COMPACT_ATOMS: atom_id res chain seq x y z
N MET A 1 -9.28 -14.10 40.54
CA MET A 1 -9.16 -14.45 39.10
C MET A 1 -8.42 -13.35 38.36
N ARG A 2 -7.13 -13.54 38.07
CA ARG A 2 -6.36 -12.64 37.20
C ARG A 2 -6.65 -13.04 35.75
N GLN A 3 -7.38 -12.22 35.01
CA GLN A 3 -7.44 -12.35 33.55
C GLN A 3 -6.09 -11.93 32.98
N THR A 4 -5.27 -12.89 32.60
CA THR A 4 -4.05 -12.67 31.83
C THR A 4 -4.45 -12.14 30.45
N GLY A 5 -4.11 -10.88 30.17
CA GLY A 5 -4.36 -10.24 28.88
C GLY A 5 -3.68 -11.01 27.75
N LYS A 6 -4.47 -11.38 26.73
CA LYS A 6 -3.95 -12.02 25.51
C LYS A 6 -2.96 -11.06 24.81
N PRO A 7 -1.81 -11.55 24.32
CA PRO A 7 -0.84 -10.71 23.60
C PRO A 7 -1.47 -10.13 22.33
N LYS A 8 -1.22 -8.83 22.07
CA LYS A 8 -1.72 -8.10 20.89
C LYS A 8 -0.79 -8.37 19.68
N ILE A 9 -1.37 -8.61 18.51
CA ILE A 9 -0.66 -9.12 17.31
C ILE A 9 -0.64 -8.03 16.21
N ILE A 10 0.43 -7.94 15.41
CA ILE A 10 0.49 -7.16 14.15
C ILE A 10 0.60 -8.15 12.98
N LEU A 11 -0.14 -7.92 11.88
CA LEU A 11 -0.30 -8.89 10.79
C LEU A 11 0.22 -8.37 9.43
N LEU A 12 0.89 -9.21 8.65
CA LEU A 12 1.23 -8.95 7.25
C LEU A 12 0.45 -9.89 6.30
N SER A 13 -0.20 -9.40 5.24
CA SER A 13 -1.04 -10.22 4.31
C SER A 13 -1.04 -9.79 2.83
N ILE A 14 -0.17 -10.35 2.00
CA ILE A 14 -0.22 -10.48 0.52
C ILE A 14 -0.72 -9.30 -0.40
N LEU A 15 0.17 -8.68 -1.22
CA LEU A 15 -0.03 -7.62 -2.25
C LEU A 15 -0.24 -8.18 -3.69
N LEU A 16 -1.07 -7.51 -4.52
CA LEU A 16 -1.26 -7.82 -5.95
C LEU A 16 -0.02 -7.56 -6.85
N SER A 17 0.27 -8.43 -7.83
CA SER A 17 0.45 -8.05 -9.26
C SER A 17 0.66 -9.22 -10.22
N SER A 18 0.04 -9.10 -11.40
CA SER A 18 -0.01 -9.93 -12.61
C SER A 18 1.31 -10.15 -13.38
N ILE A 19 1.44 -11.28 -14.10
CA ILE A 19 1.86 -11.42 -15.53
C ILE A 19 1.51 -12.84 -16.02
N ALA A 20 0.64 -12.96 -17.02
CA ALA A 20 0.77 -13.88 -18.17
C ALA A 20 -0.31 -13.51 -19.21
N VAL A 21 0.12 -13.34 -20.46
CA VAL A 21 -0.65 -12.82 -21.59
C VAL A 21 -1.59 -13.89 -22.13
N ALA A 22 -2.89 -13.72 -21.88
CA ALA A 22 -3.95 -14.08 -22.81
C ALA A 22 -4.83 -12.82 -22.93
N ILE A 23 -5.03 -12.34 -24.15
CA ILE A 23 -5.83 -11.13 -24.43
C ILE A 23 -7.30 -11.47 -24.18
N ILE A 24 -7.68 -11.46 -22.92
CA ILE A 24 -9.06 -11.26 -22.48
C ILE A 24 -8.96 -10.00 -21.63
N ALA A 25 -9.49 -8.89 -22.15
CA ALA A 25 -9.51 -7.61 -21.48
C ALA A 25 -10.33 -7.74 -20.19
N LEU A 26 -9.67 -8.12 -19.09
CA LEU A 26 -10.19 -7.86 -17.76
C LEU A 26 -10.40 -6.33 -17.69
N PRO A 27 -11.55 -5.83 -17.21
CA PRO A 27 -11.67 -4.42 -16.93
C PRO A 27 -10.60 -4.12 -15.89
N SER A 28 -9.52 -3.51 -16.35
CA SER A 28 -8.61 -2.81 -15.48
C SER A 28 -9.51 -1.88 -14.68
N TYR A 29 -9.55 -2.04 -13.36
CA TYR A 29 -9.78 -0.89 -12.51
C TYR A 29 -8.54 -0.01 -12.65
N ALA A 30 -8.31 0.49 -13.86
CA ALA A 30 -7.56 1.70 -14.09
C ALA A 30 -8.22 2.69 -13.15
N PHE A 31 -7.43 3.30 -12.28
CA PHE A 31 -7.87 4.49 -11.61
C PHE A 31 -8.34 5.42 -12.71
N GLU A 32 -9.66 5.56 -12.89
CA GLU A 32 -10.19 6.33 -14.00
C GLU A 32 -9.69 7.73 -13.74
N LYS A 33 -8.72 8.16 -14.55
CA LYS A 33 -8.08 9.45 -14.41
C LYS A 33 -9.23 10.44 -14.48
N LYS A 34 -9.52 11.14 -13.38
CA LYS A 34 -10.61 12.12 -13.38
C LYS A 34 -10.34 13.10 -14.51
N THR A 35 -11.35 13.28 -15.34
CA THR A 35 -11.41 14.29 -16.38
C THR A 35 -12.62 15.18 -16.10
N PHE A 36 -12.60 16.37 -16.67
CA PHE A 36 -13.75 17.27 -16.64
C PHE A 36 -13.99 17.77 -18.06
N SER A 37 -15.25 17.79 -18.49
CA SER A 37 -15.61 18.14 -19.88
C SER A 37 -15.27 19.59 -20.24
N ASP A 38 -15.14 20.47 -19.25
CA ASP A 38 -14.77 21.88 -19.38
C ASP A 38 -13.32 22.19 -18.97
N ILE A 39 -12.47 21.15 -18.83
CA ILE A 39 -11.02 21.28 -18.66
C ILE A 39 -10.35 20.53 -19.81
N PRO A 40 -10.24 21.14 -21.00
CA PRO A 40 -9.63 20.50 -22.15
C PRO A 40 -8.11 20.30 -21.92
N LYS A 41 -7.53 19.35 -22.64
CA LYS A 41 -6.08 19.13 -22.66
C LYS A 41 -5.36 20.43 -23.06
N GLY A 42 -4.35 20.82 -22.30
CA GLY A 42 -3.61 22.07 -22.48
C GLY A 42 -4.23 23.28 -21.79
N TYR A 43 -5.37 23.14 -21.10
CA TYR A 43 -5.89 24.22 -20.25
C TYR A 43 -4.84 24.59 -19.20
N TRP A 44 -4.61 25.89 -18.98
CA TRP A 44 -3.47 26.38 -18.19
C TRP A 44 -3.44 25.83 -16.75
N ALA A 45 -4.61 25.51 -16.17
CA ALA A 45 -4.75 24.91 -14.84
C ALA A 45 -5.01 23.40 -14.87
N GLU A 46 -4.97 22.73 -16.04
CA GLU A 46 -5.32 21.31 -16.19
C GLU A 46 -4.54 20.46 -15.19
N LYS A 47 -3.21 20.61 -15.14
CA LYS A 47 -2.33 19.83 -14.26
C LYS A 47 -2.78 19.95 -12.80
N GLN A 48 -3.04 21.17 -12.33
CA GLN A 48 -3.36 21.49 -10.96
C GLN A 48 -4.74 20.97 -10.59
N VAL A 49 -5.73 21.22 -11.46
CA VAL A 49 -7.12 20.78 -11.28
C VAL A 49 -7.19 19.25 -11.24
N LEU A 50 -6.64 18.57 -12.26
CA LEU A 50 -6.68 17.11 -12.32
C LEU A 50 -5.88 16.48 -11.18
N SER A 51 -4.75 17.07 -10.77
CA SER A 51 -3.98 16.57 -9.64
C SER A 51 -4.80 16.65 -8.35
N LEU A 52 -5.34 17.81 -7.99
CA LEU A 52 -6.14 17.93 -6.77
C LEU A 52 -7.42 17.07 -6.83
N ALA A 53 -8.03 16.92 -8.01
CA ALA A 53 -9.24 16.11 -8.19
C ALA A 53 -8.98 14.61 -8.00
N ASN A 54 -7.92 14.08 -8.61
CA ASN A 54 -7.53 12.67 -8.49
C ASN A 54 -7.22 12.26 -7.04
N HIS A 55 -6.89 13.23 -6.18
CA HIS A 55 -6.60 12.99 -4.76
C HIS A 55 -7.77 13.35 -3.83
N GLY A 56 -8.95 13.61 -4.41
CA GLY A 56 -10.17 13.89 -3.65
C GLY A 56 -10.19 15.24 -2.93
N ILE A 57 -9.25 16.14 -3.25
CA ILE A 57 -9.14 17.47 -2.63
C ILE A 57 -10.16 18.44 -3.23
N ILE A 58 -10.37 18.35 -4.56
CA ILE A 58 -11.44 19.07 -5.27
C ILE A 58 -12.35 18.10 -6.02
N SER A 59 -13.55 18.57 -6.34
CA SER A 59 -14.54 17.84 -7.14
C SER A 59 -15.19 18.76 -8.15
N GLY A 60 -15.60 18.19 -9.28
CA GLY A 60 -16.56 18.81 -10.20
C GLY A 60 -18.00 18.55 -9.77
N GLY A 61 -18.94 19.06 -10.55
CA GLY A 61 -20.35 18.74 -10.42
C GLY A 61 -20.68 17.33 -10.90
N VAL A 62 -21.88 16.87 -10.57
CA VAL A 62 -22.42 15.57 -11.01
C VAL A 62 -22.58 15.45 -12.53
N ASP A 63 -22.54 16.59 -13.23
CA ASP A 63 -22.57 16.73 -14.68
C ASP A 63 -21.20 16.55 -15.35
N GLY A 64 -20.16 16.18 -14.58
CA GLY A 64 -18.81 15.99 -15.09
C GLY A 64 -18.04 17.29 -15.39
N ARG A 65 -18.58 18.45 -14.98
CA ARG A 65 -17.95 19.77 -15.18
C ARG A 65 -17.22 20.26 -13.93
N PHE A 66 -16.02 20.81 -14.09
CA PHE A 66 -15.26 21.45 -13.01
C PHE A 66 -15.72 22.88 -12.72
N ARG A 67 -16.23 23.60 -13.73
CA ARG A 67 -16.58 25.02 -13.70
C ARG A 67 -15.38 25.91 -13.35
N PRO A 68 -14.34 25.96 -14.20
CA PRO A 68 -13.08 26.62 -13.86
C PRO A 68 -13.18 28.12 -13.62
N THR A 69 -14.17 28.78 -14.22
CA THR A 69 -14.35 30.25 -14.20
C THR A 69 -15.29 30.73 -13.11
N ASP A 70 -16.02 29.84 -12.45
CA ASP A 70 -16.94 30.24 -11.39
C ASP A 70 -16.15 30.77 -10.18
N GLY A 71 -16.69 31.79 -9.53
CA GLY A 71 -16.11 32.32 -8.29
C GLY A 71 -16.15 31.27 -7.18
N LEU A 72 -15.03 31.08 -6.47
CA LEU A 72 -14.97 30.13 -5.36
C LEU A 72 -15.64 30.74 -4.12
N ARG A 73 -16.64 30.05 -3.56
CA ARG A 73 -17.34 30.50 -2.35
C ARG A 73 -16.50 30.29 -1.09
N ARG A 74 -16.73 31.08 -0.06
CA ARG A 74 -15.98 31.02 1.21
C ARG A 74 -16.08 29.66 1.90
N ALA A 75 -17.26 29.04 1.92
CA ALA A 75 -17.44 27.69 2.47
C ALA A 75 -16.69 26.61 1.66
N GLU A 76 -16.66 26.75 0.33
CA GLU A 76 -15.91 25.86 -0.55
C GLU A 76 -14.40 26.01 -0.32
N LEU A 77 -13.91 27.24 -0.16
CA LEU A 77 -12.51 27.50 0.18
C LEU A 77 -12.16 26.89 1.54
N ALA A 78 -13.02 27.02 2.56
CA ALA A 78 -12.79 26.39 3.86
C ALA A 78 -12.59 24.88 3.74
N LYS A 79 -13.52 24.18 3.07
CA LYS A 79 -13.41 22.73 2.80
C LYS A 79 -12.17 22.37 1.99
N LEU A 80 -11.83 23.18 0.99
CA LEU A 80 -10.67 22.97 0.14
C LEU A 80 -9.37 23.07 0.95
N LEU A 81 -9.23 24.09 1.80
CA LEU A 81 -8.05 24.27 2.65
C LEU A 81 -7.92 23.14 3.68
N THR A 82 -9.00 22.76 4.37
CA THR A 82 -8.95 21.67 5.34
C THR A 82 -8.56 20.34 4.69
N SER A 83 -9.09 20.06 3.50
CA SER A 83 -8.83 18.82 2.77
C SER A 83 -7.42 18.80 2.16
N ALA A 84 -7.00 19.91 1.55
CA ALA A 84 -5.70 20.05 0.92
C ALA A 84 -4.57 19.93 1.94
N PHE A 85 -4.71 20.64 3.07
CA PHE A 85 -3.70 20.76 4.12
C PHE A 85 -3.98 19.86 5.33
N MET A 86 -4.85 18.84 5.22
CA MET A 86 -5.23 17.88 6.28
C MET A 86 -5.31 18.53 7.67
N LEU A 87 -6.04 19.65 7.75
CA LEU A 87 -6.14 20.41 9.00
C LEU A 87 -6.98 19.60 9.99
N ALA A 88 -6.40 19.26 11.15
CA ALA A 88 -7.11 18.53 12.19
C ALA A 88 -8.39 19.26 12.61
N SER A 89 -9.51 18.54 12.70
CA SER A 89 -10.79 19.16 13.07
C SER A 89 -10.69 19.88 14.42
N SER A 90 -11.29 21.07 14.50
CA SER A 90 -11.43 21.78 15.78
C SER A 90 -12.49 21.10 16.64
N SER A 91 -12.18 20.86 17.93
CA SER A 91 -13.16 20.40 18.93
C SER A 91 -14.05 21.54 19.45
N SER A 92 -13.66 22.80 19.20
CA SER A 92 -14.44 23.98 19.60
C SER A 92 -15.38 24.38 18.47
N ALA A 93 -16.69 24.26 18.69
CA ALA A 93 -17.69 24.71 17.74
C ALA A 93 -17.80 26.25 17.77
N LEU A 94 -17.28 26.92 16.74
CA LEU A 94 -17.52 28.34 16.52
C LEU A 94 -18.92 28.52 15.94
N ARG A 95 -19.70 29.48 16.46
CA ARG A 95 -21.08 29.74 16.05
C ARG A 95 -21.18 31.06 15.31
N PHE A 96 -21.49 31.00 14.02
CA PHE A 96 -21.92 32.14 13.23
C PHE A 96 -23.44 32.11 13.07
N THR A 97 -24.09 33.27 13.01
CA THR A 97 -25.55 33.38 12.91
C THR A 97 -26.11 32.81 11.60
N ASP A 98 -25.31 32.79 10.54
CA ASP A 98 -25.65 32.30 9.20
C ASP A 98 -25.09 30.90 8.88
N VAL A 99 -24.43 30.24 9.83
CA VAL A 99 -23.90 28.88 9.67
C VAL A 99 -24.48 27.97 10.75
N PRO A 100 -25.63 27.31 10.49
CA PRO A 100 -26.19 26.37 11.44
C PRO A 100 -25.29 25.14 11.63
N GLU A 101 -25.44 24.43 12.74
CA GLU A 101 -24.56 23.30 13.10
C GLU A 101 -24.57 22.17 12.06
N ASN A 102 -25.73 21.93 11.44
CA ASN A 102 -25.93 20.95 10.38
C ASN A 102 -25.49 21.45 8.99
N HIS A 103 -24.97 22.67 8.86
CA HIS A 103 -24.45 23.17 7.60
C HIS A 103 -23.28 22.29 7.13
N TRP A 104 -23.28 21.88 5.86
CA TRP A 104 -22.28 20.96 5.29
C TRP A 104 -20.83 21.43 5.50
N ALA A 105 -20.62 22.76 5.60
CA ALA A 105 -19.31 23.37 5.80
C ALA A 105 -18.98 23.72 7.26
N SER A 106 -19.89 23.49 8.22
CA SER A 106 -19.76 23.94 9.61
C SER A 106 -18.43 23.52 10.25
N SER A 107 -18.07 22.24 10.14
CA SER A 107 -16.81 21.71 10.70
C SER A 107 -15.57 22.28 10.00
N PHE A 108 -15.62 22.47 8.68
CA PHE A 108 -14.52 23.05 7.91
C PHE A 108 -14.31 24.53 8.26
N ILE A 109 -15.40 25.29 8.36
CA ILE A 109 -15.39 26.70 8.76
C ILE A 109 -14.81 26.85 10.15
N SER A 110 -15.28 26.07 11.14
CA SER A 110 -14.72 26.08 12.48
C SER A 110 -13.21 25.77 12.48
N THR A 111 -12.77 24.81 11.66
CA THR A 111 -11.36 24.40 11.56
C THR A 111 -10.47 25.51 11.02
N VAL A 112 -10.89 26.25 9.99
CA VAL A 112 -10.09 27.34 9.41
C VAL A 112 -10.14 28.62 10.24
N VAL A 113 -11.25 28.90 10.92
CA VAL A 113 -11.39 30.09 11.77
C VAL A 113 -10.62 29.94 13.09
N SER A 114 -10.70 28.78 13.74
CA SER A 114 -9.90 28.47 14.95
C SER A 114 -8.39 28.54 14.73
N ARG A 115 -7.95 28.53 13.46
CA ARG A 115 -6.53 28.63 13.04
C ARG A 115 -6.16 30.01 12.51
N ASP A 116 -7.03 31.00 12.64
CA ASP A 116 -6.85 32.35 12.10
C ASP A 116 -6.57 32.40 10.58
N LEU A 117 -6.97 31.36 9.84
CA LEU A 117 -6.84 31.34 8.38
C LEU A 117 -7.94 32.15 7.73
N MET A 118 -9.18 31.99 8.20
CA MET A 118 -10.33 32.79 7.77
C MET A 118 -10.98 33.46 8.97
N LYS A 119 -11.69 34.56 8.75
CA LYS A 119 -12.44 35.29 9.78
C LYS A 119 -13.88 35.49 9.33
N GLY A 120 -14.80 35.52 10.29
CA GLY A 120 -16.14 36.04 10.07
C GLY A 120 -16.17 37.57 10.06
N PHE A 121 -17.36 38.13 9.96
CA PHE A 121 -17.62 39.55 9.89
C PHE A 121 -18.06 40.12 11.25
N PRO A 122 -18.00 41.44 11.46
CA PRO A 122 -18.38 42.08 12.74
C PRO A 122 -19.83 41.82 13.17
N ASP A 123 -20.71 41.51 12.22
CA ASP A 123 -22.12 41.15 12.44
C ASP A 123 -22.35 39.68 12.89
N ASN A 124 -21.26 38.99 13.25
CA ASN A 124 -21.24 37.57 13.62
C ASN A 124 -21.70 36.60 12.52
N THR A 125 -21.57 37.00 11.25
CA THR A 125 -21.77 36.11 10.08
C THR A 125 -20.44 35.58 9.53
N PHE A 126 -20.47 34.43 8.85
CA PHE A 126 -19.33 33.92 8.08
C PHE A 126 -19.45 34.26 6.59
N ARG A 127 -20.67 34.43 6.08
CA ARG A 127 -21.06 34.60 4.67
C ARG A 127 -20.56 33.46 3.81
N ALA A 128 -21.02 32.25 4.14
CA ALA A 128 -20.58 30.99 3.53
C ALA A 128 -20.68 30.98 1.98
N GLU A 129 -21.71 31.63 1.44
CA GLU A 129 -22.03 31.63 0.02
C GLU A 129 -21.38 32.79 -0.77
N ASP A 130 -20.80 33.77 -0.08
CA ASP A 130 -20.07 34.86 -0.73
C ASP A 130 -18.82 34.33 -1.44
N THR A 131 -18.51 34.92 -2.59
CA THR A 131 -17.27 34.62 -3.30
C THR A 131 -16.06 35.16 -2.56
N THR A 132 -14.92 34.49 -2.72
CA THR A 132 -13.67 34.83 -2.06
C THR A 132 -12.76 35.63 -2.99
N THR A 133 -12.07 36.64 -2.48
CA THR A 133 -11.18 37.48 -3.30
C THR A 133 -9.77 36.90 -3.42
N ARG A 134 -9.01 37.33 -4.44
CA ARG A 134 -7.60 36.93 -4.60
C ARG A 134 -6.73 37.36 -3.42
N SER A 135 -6.97 38.54 -2.84
CA SER A 135 -6.29 39.04 -1.65
C SER A 135 -6.53 38.17 -0.40
N GLN A 136 -7.74 37.65 -0.23
CA GLN A 136 -8.07 36.70 0.84
C GLN A 136 -7.29 35.39 0.70
N VAL A 137 -7.25 34.82 -0.51
CA VAL A 137 -6.50 33.57 -0.75
C VAL A 137 -5.00 33.77 -0.56
N ALA A 138 -4.42 34.88 -1.03
CA ALA A 138 -3.02 35.20 -0.81
C ALA A 138 -2.67 35.26 0.69
N THR A 139 -3.49 35.98 1.47
CA THR A 139 -3.34 36.09 2.93
C THR A 139 -3.38 34.73 3.61
N ILE A 140 -4.36 33.89 3.26
CA ILE A 140 -4.51 32.53 3.80
C ILE A 140 -3.27 31.69 3.52
N LEU A 141 -2.78 31.70 2.28
CA LEU A 141 -1.62 30.89 1.89
C LEU A 141 -0.35 31.33 2.62
N VAL A 142 -0.13 32.63 2.79
CA VAL A 142 1.00 33.15 3.56
C VAL A 142 0.95 32.71 5.03
N LYS A 143 -0.23 32.81 5.66
CA LYS A 143 -0.43 32.31 7.04
C LYS A 143 -0.20 30.81 7.15
N LEU A 144 -0.76 30.02 6.22
CA LEU A 144 -0.56 28.56 6.17
C LEU A 144 0.90 28.15 5.98
N LYS A 145 1.68 28.98 5.27
CA LYS A 145 3.11 28.74 5.08
C LYS A 145 3.94 29.22 6.26
N GLY A 146 3.35 29.94 7.22
CA GLY A 146 4.03 30.45 8.41
C GLY A 146 5.06 31.52 8.06
N TYR A 147 4.89 32.23 6.94
CA TYR A 147 5.84 33.26 6.54
C TYR A 147 5.67 34.50 7.40
N SER A 148 6.80 35.05 7.86
CA SER A 148 6.84 36.31 8.57
C SER A 148 6.43 37.45 7.64
N ILE A 149 5.63 38.37 8.19
CA ILE A 149 5.19 39.60 7.52
C ILE A 149 6.15 40.73 7.93
N PRO A 150 6.95 41.28 7.00
CA PRO A 150 7.83 42.40 7.30
C PRO A 150 7.04 43.71 7.41
N ASP A 151 7.67 44.77 7.92
CA ASP A 151 7.09 46.11 7.95
C ASP A 151 6.76 46.56 6.51
N THR A 152 5.51 46.95 6.28
CA THR A 152 4.98 47.45 4.99
C THR A 152 5.87 48.51 4.34
N ASN A 153 6.52 49.36 5.14
CA ASN A 153 7.40 50.42 4.62
C ASN A 153 8.65 49.85 3.92
N THR A 154 9.09 48.65 4.31
CA THR A 154 10.29 47.97 3.78
C THR A 154 10.02 47.11 2.56
N ILE A 155 8.75 46.91 2.18
CA ILE A 155 8.36 46.05 1.07
C ILE A 155 8.34 46.85 -0.23
N THR A 156 9.03 46.32 -1.24
CA THR A 156 8.93 46.79 -2.63
C THR A 156 7.66 46.25 -3.29
N SER A 157 6.86 47.12 -3.89
CA SER A 157 5.66 46.73 -4.61
C SER A 157 5.99 45.97 -5.89
N THR A 158 5.45 44.77 -6.04
CA THR A 158 5.51 43.97 -7.28
C THR A 158 4.35 44.31 -8.21
N PHE A 159 3.20 44.71 -7.63
CA PHE A 159 1.97 44.94 -8.38
C PHE A 159 1.53 46.41 -8.35
N ILE A 160 1.18 46.96 -9.51
CA ILE A 160 0.85 48.38 -9.68
C ILE A 160 -0.54 48.74 -9.12
N ASP A 161 -1.42 47.76 -8.99
CA ASP A 161 -2.81 47.90 -8.55
C ASP A 161 -3.02 47.49 -7.08
N VAL A 162 -1.93 47.27 -6.33
CA VAL A 162 -1.99 46.97 -4.90
C VAL A 162 -1.28 48.09 -4.14
N GLN A 163 -2.06 49.02 -3.60
CA GLN A 163 -1.55 50.15 -2.83
C GLN A 163 -1.03 49.70 -1.46
N LYS A 164 -0.05 50.42 -0.89
CA LYS A 164 0.59 50.06 0.40
C LYS A 164 -0.38 50.09 1.59
N ASP A 165 -1.44 50.88 1.51
CA ASP A 165 -2.50 50.98 2.51
C ASP A 165 -3.56 49.87 2.39
N HIS A 166 -3.54 49.08 1.32
CA HIS A 166 -4.41 47.93 1.17
C HIS A 166 -4.10 46.88 2.25
N TRP A 167 -5.11 46.42 2.99
CA TRP A 167 -4.94 45.51 4.14
C TRP A 167 -4.18 44.22 3.82
N ALA A 168 -4.30 43.73 2.59
CA ALA A 168 -3.61 42.52 2.13
C ALA A 168 -2.24 42.78 1.46
N PHE A 169 -1.83 44.04 1.29
CA PHE A 169 -0.58 44.41 0.61
C PHE A 169 0.63 43.59 1.08
N PRO A 170 0.97 43.54 2.38
CA PRO A 170 2.18 42.85 2.80
C PRO A 170 2.07 41.32 2.61
N TYR A 171 0.85 40.76 2.63
CA TYR A 171 0.65 39.34 2.34
C TYR A 171 0.78 39.03 0.86
N ILE A 172 0.23 39.86 -0.03
CA ILE A 172 0.32 39.68 -1.48
C ILE A 172 1.79 39.69 -1.92
N GLU A 173 2.57 40.65 -1.42
CA GLU A 173 3.99 40.76 -1.73
C GLU A 173 4.81 39.59 -1.15
N VAL A 174 4.50 39.17 0.09
CA VAL A 174 5.11 37.98 0.68
C VAL A 174 4.76 36.70 -0.10
N ALA A 175 3.56 36.61 -0.65
CA ALA A 175 3.15 35.48 -1.47
C ALA A 175 3.88 35.46 -2.82
N ALA A 176 4.04 36.63 -3.46
CA ALA A 176 4.75 36.78 -4.73
C ALA A 176 6.25 36.44 -4.60
N ARG A 177 6.95 37.03 -3.61
CA ARG A 177 8.40 36.79 -3.39
C ARG A 177 8.73 35.32 -3.10
N ASN A 178 7.77 34.57 -2.54
CA ASN A 178 7.91 33.15 -2.24
C ASN A 178 7.31 32.24 -3.32
N ASN A 179 7.00 32.78 -4.51
CA ASN A 179 6.44 32.04 -5.64
C ASN A 179 5.14 31.27 -5.33
N LEU A 180 4.36 31.71 -4.33
CA LEU A 180 3.06 31.10 -4.02
C LEU A 180 2.00 31.49 -5.05
N LEU A 181 2.11 32.70 -5.58
CA LEU A 181 1.21 33.26 -6.57
C LEU A 181 1.95 34.10 -7.61
N SER A 182 1.25 34.44 -8.67
CA SER A 182 1.73 35.37 -9.70
C SER A 182 0.58 36.30 -10.08
N GLY A 183 0.92 37.52 -10.49
CA GLY A 183 -0.03 38.46 -11.07
C GLY A 183 -0.34 38.13 -12.54
N TYR A 184 -1.19 38.94 -13.11
CA TYR A 184 -1.46 39.01 -14.54
C TYR A 184 -0.35 39.81 -15.26
N PRO A 185 -0.25 39.68 -16.59
CA PRO A 185 0.63 40.53 -17.39
C PRO A 185 0.46 42.02 -17.08
N GLY A 186 1.55 42.78 -17.13
CA GLY A 186 1.56 44.21 -16.80
C GLY A 186 1.70 44.52 -15.31
N GLY A 187 2.05 43.55 -14.47
CA GLY A 187 2.26 43.77 -13.04
C GLY A 187 0.96 44.01 -12.27
N ILE A 188 -0.13 43.36 -12.67
CA ILE A 188 -1.47 43.56 -12.08
C ILE A 188 -1.85 42.35 -11.23
N PHE A 189 -2.39 42.54 -10.03
CA PHE A 189 -2.79 41.45 -9.15
C PHE A 189 -4.31 41.24 -9.06
N LYS A 190 -5.11 42.30 -9.16
CA LYS A 190 -6.57 42.35 -8.95
C LYS A 190 -6.99 41.86 -7.55
N PRO A 191 -6.59 42.55 -6.46
CA PRO A 191 -6.75 42.05 -5.10
C PRO A 191 -8.20 41.73 -4.72
N ASP A 192 -9.16 42.56 -5.14
CA ASP A 192 -10.56 42.48 -4.69
C ASP A 192 -11.48 41.77 -5.70
N VAL A 193 -10.93 41.29 -6.81
CA VAL A 193 -11.70 40.49 -7.77
C VAL A 193 -11.92 39.09 -7.19
N PRO A 194 -13.14 38.51 -7.31
CA PRO A 194 -13.41 37.13 -6.94
C PRO A 194 -12.44 36.17 -7.62
N ILE A 195 -11.83 35.27 -6.84
CA ILE A 195 -10.96 34.24 -7.37
C ILE A 195 -11.78 33.12 -8.00
N THR A 196 -11.36 32.68 -9.19
CA THR A 196 -12.03 31.56 -9.86
C THR A 196 -11.62 30.22 -9.26
N ARG A 197 -12.43 29.18 -9.46
CA ARG A 197 -12.10 27.81 -9.03
C ARG A 197 -10.77 27.30 -9.62
N ALA A 198 -10.47 27.62 -10.87
CA ALA A 198 -9.19 27.25 -11.50
C ALA A 198 -8.00 28.01 -10.89
N GLU A 199 -8.16 29.31 -10.63
CA GLU A 199 -7.14 30.12 -9.96
C GLU A 199 -6.85 29.62 -8.55
N ALA A 200 -7.89 29.37 -7.76
CA ALA A 200 -7.73 28.81 -6.42
C ALA A 200 -7.04 27.45 -6.44
N ALA A 201 -7.43 26.55 -7.36
CA ALA A 201 -6.78 25.25 -7.55
C ALA A 201 -5.29 25.42 -7.88
N ALA A 202 -4.93 26.37 -8.74
CA ALA A 202 -3.54 26.62 -9.11
C ALA A 202 -2.71 27.18 -7.95
N LEU A 203 -3.23 28.16 -7.20
CA LEU A 203 -2.53 28.74 -6.05
C LEU A 203 -2.34 27.72 -4.92
N ILE A 204 -3.39 26.96 -4.61
CA ILE A 204 -3.34 25.93 -3.57
C ILE A 204 -2.38 24.82 -3.99
N TYR A 205 -2.44 24.36 -5.25
CA TYR A 205 -1.49 23.39 -5.78
C TYR A 205 -0.03 23.85 -5.62
N ARG A 206 0.29 25.11 -5.98
CA ARG A 206 1.64 25.66 -5.77
C ARG A 206 2.05 25.71 -4.30
N ALA A 207 1.15 26.13 -3.41
CA ALA A 207 1.43 26.21 -1.99
C ALA A 207 1.74 24.83 -1.36
N LEU A 208 1.23 23.77 -1.96
CA LEU A 208 1.42 22.38 -1.53
C LEU A 208 2.74 21.79 -2.04
N ILE A 209 3.23 22.15 -3.23
CA ILE A 209 4.51 21.65 -3.79
C ILE A 209 5.70 21.99 -2.85
N GLY A 210 6.63 21.04 -2.72
CA GLY A 210 7.89 21.24 -1.98
C GLY A 210 7.75 21.21 -0.45
N LYS A 211 6.54 20.97 0.07
CA LYS A 211 6.30 20.73 1.50
C LYS A 211 6.19 19.23 1.77
N ASP A 212 7.07 18.72 2.64
CA ASP A 212 6.84 17.48 3.38
C ASP A 212 5.89 17.80 4.55
N TYR A 213 4.61 18.07 4.26
CA TYR A 213 3.65 18.41 5.31
C TYR A 213 2.49 17.44 5.28
N LEU A 214 2.42 16.62 6.32
CA LEU A 214 1.35 16.60 7.34
C LEU A 214 1.49 15.25 8.03
N ARG A 215 2.08 15.22 9.23
CA ARG A 215 2.20 14.02 10.07
C ARG A 215 1.05 14.03 11.06
N GLU A 216 -0.03 13.33 10.74
CA GLU A 216 -0.90 12.82 11.80
C GLU A 216 -0.15 11.67 12.45
N SER A 217 0.06 11.71 13.76
CA SER A 217 0.72 10.63 14.48
C SER A 217 -0.08 10.25 15.71
N SER A 218 -0.20 8.95 15.93
CA SER A 218 -0.74 8.38 17.15
C SER A 218 0.15 7.23 17.60
N THR A 219 0.31 7.08 18.91
CA THR A 219 1.11 6.02 19.50
C THR A 219 0.24 5.19 20.45
N VAL A 220 0.23 3.88 20.25
CA VAL A 220 -0.49 2.92 21.10
C VAL A 220 0.43 1.74 21.37
N ASN A 221 0.68 1.42 22.64
CA ASN A 221 1.62 0.37 23.06
C ASN A 221 3.01 0.49 22.39
N GLN A 222 3.58 1.71 22.37
CA GLN A 222 4.86 2.04 21.71
C GLN A 222 4.86 1.99 20.17
N ILE A 223 3.79 1.49 19.55
CA ILE A 223 3.66 1.47 18.08
C ILE A 223 3.16 2.81 17.63
N THR A 224 3.87 3.42 16.68
CA THR A 224 3.53 4.74 16.15
C THR A 224 2.98 4.60 14.75
N TYR A 225 1.72 5.01 14.56
CA TYR A 225 1.15 5.22 13.25
C TYR A 225 1.43 6.66 12.83
N GLU A 226 1.86 6.83 11.58
CA GLU A 226 2.10 8.13 10.96
C GLU A 226 1.45 8.15 9.60
N ARG A 227 0.71 9.22 9.32
CA ARG A 227 0.19 9.50 8.00
C ARG A 227 0.89 10.73 7.48
N TYR A 228 1.50 10.64 6.30
CA TYR A 228 2.14 11.73 5.59
C TYR A 228 1.36 12.08 4.33
N ARG A 229 1.37 13.35 3.98
CA ARG A 229 1.09 13.80 2.62
C ARG A 229 2.28 14.54 2.05
N ARG A 230 2.80 14.05 0.92
CA ARG A 230 3.94 14.66 0.22
C ARG A 230 3.52 15.06 -1.18
N PHE A 231 3.54 16.35 -1.49
CA PHE A 231 3.22 16.81 -2.83
C PHE A 231 4.45 16.74 -3.73
N THR A 232 4.31 16.01 -4.83
CA THR A 232 5.31 15.93 -5.89
C THR A 232 4.78 16.67 -7.12
N ASP A 233 5.62 16.91 -8.12
CA ASP A 233 5.20 17.49 -9.40
C ASP A 233 4.18 16.63 -10.17
N LEU A 234 4.00 15.38 -9.73
CA LEU A 234 3.05 14.41 -10.24
C LEU A 234 1.80 14.28 -9.33
N GLY A 235 1.66 15.13 -8.32
CA GLY A 235 0.57 15.13 -7.33
C GLY A 235 0.94 14.59 -5.94
N PRO A 236 0.02 14.65 -4.97
CA PRO A 236 0.27 14.22 -3.60
C PRO A 236 0.37 12.71 -3.41
N LEU A 237 1.41 12.29 -2.72
CA LEU A 237 1.57 10.96 -2.15
C LEU A 237 0.97 10.94 -0.75
N ASN A 238 -0.01 10.08 -0.51
CA ASN A 238 -0.45 9.77 0.85
C ASN A 238 0.33 8.52 1.31
N ILE A 239 1.14 8.66 2.35
CA ILE A 239 2.00 7.59 2.86
C ILE A 239 1.53 7.26 4.27
N ASN A 240 1.24 5.98 4.51
CA ASN A 240 0.85 5.47 5.82
C ASN A 240 2.03 4.62 6.32
N VAL A 241 2.53 4.94 7.50
CA VAL A 241 3.72 4.31 8.08
C VAL A 241 3.37 3.78 9.46
N LEU A 242 3.79 2.55 9.75
CA LEU A 242 3.61 1.93 11.05
C LEU A 242 4.98 1.59 11.63
N LYS A 243 5.44 2.37 12.60
CA LYS A 243 6.72 2.15 13.28
C LYS A 243 6.51 1.26 14.49
N VAL A 244 7.18 0.11 14.51
CA VAL A 244 7.06 -0.91 15.56
C VAL A 244 8.43 -1.12 16.21
N PRO A 245 8.67 -0.54 17.41
CA PRO A 245 9.89 -0.79 18.14
C PRO A 245 10.06 -2.26 18.52
N LYS A 246 11.30 -2.78 18.54
CA LYS A 246 11.55 -4.18 18.99
C LYS A 246 11.05 -4.42 20.42
N SER A 247 11.11 -3.39 21.27
CA SER A 247 10.60 -3.37 22.65
C SER A 247 9.08 -3.40 22.77
N ALA A 248 8.33 -3.13 21.69
CA ALA A 248 6.88 -3.06 21.74
C ALA A 248 6.30 -4.41 22.21
N PRO A 249 5.29 -4.43 23.10
CA PRO A 249 4.72 -5.66 23.67
C PRO A 249 3.73 -6.33 22.70
N VAL A 250 4.16 -6.51 21.45
CA VAL A 250 3.41 -7.15 20.37
C VAL A 250 4.26 -8.20 19.66
N SER A 251 3.61 -9.15 19.01
CA SER A 251 4.24 -10.09 18.09
C SER A 251 3.83 -9.81 16.65
N MET A 252 4.78 -9.85 15.73
CA MET A 252 4.53 -9.88 14.29
C MET A 252 4.08 -11.29 13.89
N ARG A 253 3.10 -11.41 13.01
CA ARG A 253 2.67 -12.69 12.44
C ARG A 253 2.31 -12.56 10.97
N LEU A 254 2.57 -13.63 10.23
CA LEU A 254 2.09 -13.80 8.87
C LEU A 254 0.75 -14.54 8.90
N ALA A 255 -0.15 -14.18 7.99
CA ALA A 255 -1.45 -14.83 7.89
C ALA A 255 -1.89 -15.03 6.45
N LEU A 256 -2.50 -16.18 6.24
CA LEU A 256 -3.11 -16.56 4.96
C LEU A 256 -4.56 -16.12 4.89
N ALA A 257 -5.02 -15.87 3.67
CA ALA A 257 -6.44 -15.74 3.38
C ALA A 257 -7.15 -17.05 3.76
N LYS A 258 -8.23 -16.96 4.56
CA LYS A 258 -9.04 -18.10 4.99
C LYS A 258 -8.23 -19.25 5.65
N ASP A 259 -7.03 -18.97 6.13
CA ASP A 259 -6.07 -19.94 6.67
C ASP A 259 -5.66 -21.07 5.70
N LYS A 260 -5.67 -20.80 4.38
CA LYS A 260 -5.27 -21.75 3.33
C LYS A 260 -4.45 -21.05 2.25
N VAL A 261 -3.71 -21.81 1.44
CA VAL A 261 -2.95 -21.25 0.29
C VAL A 261 -3.88 -20.74 -0.80
N LEU A 262 -5.01 -21.43 -1.02
CA LEU A 262 -5.97 -21.09 -2.07
C LEU A 262 -7.02 -20.10 -1.58
N GLY A 263 -7.35 -19.15 -2.47
CA GLY A 263 -8.36 -18.12 -2.28
C GLY A 263 -7.82 -16.77 -1.80
N THR A 264 -8.71 -15.78 -1.77
CA THR A 264 -8.40 -14.41 -1.36
C THR A 264 -9.31 -13.97 -0.23
N GLU A 265 -8.82 -13.04 0.59
CA GLU A 265 -9.56 -12.43 1.71
C GLU A 265 -9.14 -10.96 1.82
N ARG A 266 -10.08 -10.06 2.13
CA ARG A 266 -9.73 -8.65 2.37
C ARG A 266 -8.82 -8.56 3.60
N LEU A 267 -7.74 -7.78 3.51
CA LEU A 267 -6.82 -7.49 4.63
C LEU A 267 -7.57 -7.12 5.93
N SER A 268 -8.62 -6.30 5.84
CA SER A 268 -9.44 -5.91 7.00
C SER A 268 -10.21 -7.08 7.65
N SER A 269 -10.60 -8.08 6.86
CA SER A 269 -11.22 -9.31 7.35
C SER A 269 -10.18 -10.19 8.08
N ILE A 270 -9.00 -10.37 7.47
CA ILE A 270 -7.90 -11.13 8.08
C ILE A 270 -7.49 -10.48 9.41
N ALA A 271 -7.28 -9.16 9.42
CA ALA A 271 -6.91 -8.40 10.61
C ALA A 271 -7.94 -8.57 11.74
N ARG A 272 -9.24 -8.48 11.43
CA ARG A 272 -10.31 -8.68 12.41
C ARG A 272 -10.32 -10.10 12.96
N ARG A 273 -10.24 -11.11 12.08
CA ARG A 273 -10.26 -12.53 12.44
C ARG A 273 -9.05 -12.93 13.30
N LYS A 274 -7.90 -12.31 13.06
CA LYS A 274 -6.67 -12.55 13.83
C LYS A 274 -6.51 -11.63 15.05
N GLY A 275 -7.44 -10.72 15.29
CA GLY A 275 -7.37 -9.75 16.40
C GLY A 275 -6.14 -8.84 16.30
N ALA A 276 -5.76 -8.46 15.07
CA ALA A 276 -4.57 -7.67 14.82
C ALA A 276 -4.80 -6.19 15.20
N LEU A 277 -3.82 -5.59 15.87
CA LEU A 277 -3.79 -4.16 16.19
C LEU A 277 -3.62 -3.31 14.92
N ALA A 278 -2.79 -3.79 14.00
CA ALA A 278 -2.56 -3.20 12.69
C ALA A 278 -2.22 -4.31 11.70
N ALA A 279 -2.50 -4.07 10.43
CA ALA A 279 -2.11 -4.99 9.37
C ALA A 279 -1.82 -4.27 8.06
N VAL A 280 -0.84 -4.77 7.31
CA VAL A 280 -0.53 -4.36 5.94
C VAL A 280 -0.52 -5.58 5.05
N ASN A 281 -0.59 -5.39 3.75
CA ASN A 281 -0.42 -6.49 2.82
C ASN A 281 1.07 -6.85 2.58
N ALA A 282 1.37 -8.00 1.98
CA ALA A 282 2.71 -8.62 1.95
C ALA A 282 3.03 -9.32 0.61
N ASP A 283 3.22 -10.65 0.56
CA ASP A 283 3.62 -11.45 -0.62
C ASP A 283 2.86 -11.18 -1.92
N PHE A 284 3.45 -11.52 -3.07
CA PHE A 284 2.71 -11.60 -4.32
C PHE A 284 1.82 -12.85 -4.37
N TYR A 285 0.75 -12.81 -5.16
CA TYR A 285 -0.15 -13.95 -5.35
C TYR A 285 -0.82 -13.99 -6.72
N SER A 286 -1.30 -15.17 -7.09
CA SER A 286 -2.16 -15.37 -8.27
C SER A 286 -3.55 -14.79 -8.02
N THR A 287 -3.99 -13.85 -8.85
CA THR A 287 -5.34 -13.28 -8.77
C THR A 287 -6.43 -14.27 -9.19
N LYS A 288 -6.06 -15.34 -9.90
CA LYS A 288 -6.99 -16.41 -10.32
C LYS A 288 -7.26 -17.40 -9.19
N THR A 289 -6.21 -17.82 -8.48
CA THR A 289 -6.26 -18.96 -7.55
C THR A 289 -6.05 -18.55 -6.08
N GLY A 290 -5.43 -17.40 -5.82
CA GLY A 290 -5.01 -16.97 -4.48
C GLY A 290 -3.63 -17.46 -4.07
N GLU A 291 -3.01 -18.33 -4.85
CA GLU A 291 -1.72 -18.95 -4.53
C GLU A 291 -0.62 -17.91 -4.28
N CYS A 292 0.03 -18.00 -3.12
CA CYS A 292 1.11 -17.11 -2.72
C CYS A 292 2.39 -17.41 -3.53
N SER A 293 3.27 -16.42 -3.67
CA SER A 293 4.54 -16.51 -4.41
C SER A 293 5.68 -17.10 -3.58
N GLY A 294 5.68 -16.93 -2.27
CA GLY A 294 6.53 -17.65 -1.35
C GLY A 294 6.34 -17.14 0.07
N ILE A 295 5.97 -18.04 0.97
CA ILE A 295 5.65 -17.69 2.35
C ILE A 295 5.99 -18.85 3.27
N MET A 296 6.53 -18.49 4.42
CA MET A 296 6.77 -19.38 5.55
C MET A 296 6.08 -18.81 6.77
N VAL A 297 5.31 -19.63 7.48
CA VAL A 297 4.56 -19.22 8.66
C VAL A 297 4.95 -20.13 9.80
N ASP A 298 5.45 -19.56 10.89
CA ASP A 298 5.86 -20.30 12.10
C ASP A 298 6.83 -21.47 11.79
N GLY A 299 7.75 -21.24 10.84
CA GLY A 299 8.73 -22.22 10.37
C GLY A 299 8.24 -23.18 9.28
N GLN A 300 6.93 -23.31 9.04
CA GLN A 300 6.40 -24.15 7.97
C GLN A 300 6.62 -23.50 6.60
N ILE A 301 7.06 -24.27 5.61
CA ILE A 301 7.03 -23.87 4.21
C ILE A 301 5.59 -23.99 3.70
N ILE A 302 4.92 -22.85 3.56
CA ILE A 302 3.56 -22.78 3.04
C ILE A 302 3.57 -22.75 1.51
N SER A 303 4.52 -22.04 0.91
CA SER A 303 4.75 -22.06 -0.53
C SER A 303 6.23 -21.82 -0.81
N SER A 304 6.81 -22.62 -1.70
CA SER A 304 8.25 -22.57 -2.00
C SER A 304 8.68 -21.20 -2.55
N PRO A 305 9.94 -20.78 -2.31
CA PRO A 305 10.48 -19.55 -2.88
C PRO A 305 10.50 -19.50 -4.41
N ILE A 306 10.50 -18.30 -4.99
CA ILE A 306 10.57 -18.09 -6.45
C ILE A 306 11.59 -17.01 -6.84
N ASN A 307 12.16 -17.15 -8.04
CA ASN A 307 12.86 -16.09 -8.79
C ASN A 307 13.96 -15.34 -8.02
N SER A 308 14.62 -15.99 -7.05
CA SER A 308 15.67 -15.40 -6.21
C SER A 308 15.28 -14.03 -5.62
N ARG A 309 14.01 -13.88 -5.24
CA ARG A 309 13.46 -12.63 -4.69
C ARG A 309 13.92 -12.41 -3.25
N SER A 310 13.93 -11.15 -2.81
CA SER A 310 14.08 -10.83 -1.40
C SER A 310 12.82 -11.19 -0.62
N TYR A 311 13.06 -11.68 0.59
CA TYR A 311 12.08 -11.99 1.62
C TYR A 311 12.32 -11.08 2.81
N PHE A 312 11.25 -10.63 3.42
CA PHE A 312 11.29 -10.07 4.78
C PHE A 312 10.91 -11.18 5.75
N GLY A 313 11.71 -11.39 6.79
CA GLY A 313 11.42 -12.39 7.80
C GLY A 313 11.72 -11.91 9.22
N PHE A 314 11.22 -12.68 10.17
CA PHE A 314 11.45 -12.47 11.59
C PHE A 314 11.53 -13.80 12.34
N LEU A 315 12.40 -13.82 13.34
CA LEU A 315 12.58 -14.92 14.27
C LEU A 315 11.64 -14.78 15.49
N PRO A 316 11.44 -15.86 16.28
CA PRO A 316 10.60 -15.82 17.48
C PRO A 316 11.04 -14.79 18.53
N ASP A 317 12.31 -14.41 18.56
CA ASP A 317 12.90 -13.38 19.42
C ASP A 317 12.69 -11.94 18.90
N LYS A 318 11.89 -11.78 17.82
CA LYS A 318 11.61 -10.54 17.08
C LYS A 318 12.78 -9.99 16.27
N THR A 319 13.87 -10.74 16.12
CA THR A 319 14.95 -10.32 15.22
C THR A 319 14.45 -10.41 13.77
N ALA A 320 14.45 -9.28 13.08
CA ALA A 320 14.01 -9.18 11.69
C ALA A 320 15.20 -9.25 10.73
N PHE A 321 14.95 -9.72 9.51
CA PHE A 321 15.96 -9.82 8.46
C PHE A 321 15.33 -9.60 7.07
N ILE A 322 16.18 -9.20 6.12
CA ILE A 322 15.84 -9.17 4.70
C ILE A 322 16.89 -9.96 3.95
N ASP A 323 16.48 -11.04 3.30
CA ASP A 323 17.41 -12.00 2.71
C ASP A 323 16.84 -12.65 1.44
N ARG A 324 17.68 -13.31 0.66
CA ARG A 324 17.27 -14.10 -0.52
C ARG A 324 17.45 -15.57 -0.20
N VAL A 325 16.45 -16.37 -0.56
CA VAL A 325 16.46 -17.81 -0.26
C VAL A 325 16.24 -18.64 -1.52
N SER A 326 16.97 -19.75 -1.60
CA SER A 326 16.71 -20.83 -2.53
C SER A 326 16.27 -22.09 -1.77
N MET A 327 15.52 -22.95 -2.45
CA MET A 327 15.06 -24.23 -1.93
C MET A 327 15.72 -25.36 -2.69
N ASN A 328 16.26 -26.33 -1.97
CA ASN A 328 16.66 -27.62 -2.53
C ASN A 328 15.75 -28.69 -1.91
N ALA A 329 14.92 -29.33 -2.74
CA ALA A 329 14.02 -30.38 -2.31
C ALA A 329 14.12 -31.60 -3.23
N LEU A 330 14.17 -32.79 -2.63
CA LEU A 330 14.33 -34.06 -3.33
C LEU A 330 13.31 -35.07 -2.82
N VAL A 331 12.83 -35.93 -3.72
CA VAL A 331 12.22 -37.22 -3.37
C VAL A 331 13.19 -38.33 -3.77
N THR A 332 13.50 -39.23 -2.84
CA THR A 332 14.32 -40.42 -3.05
C THR A 332 13.45 -41.66 -2.96
N ALA A 333 13.40 -42.42 -4.06
CA ALA A 333 12.68 -43.69 -4.14
C ALA A 333 13.39 -44.80 -3.35
N SER A 334 12.70 -45.90 -3.10
CA SER A 334 13.25 -47.11 -2.46
C SER A 334 14.47 -47.69 -3.19
N THR A 335 14.59 -47.41 -4.50
CA THR A 335 15.74 -47.77 -5.34
C THR A 335 16.98 -46.89 -5.13
N GLY A 336 16.90 -45.83 -4.32
CA GLY A 336 17.96 -44.84 -4.12
C GLY A 336 18.01 -43.74 -5.20
N ARG A 337 17.21 -43.84 -6.26
CA ARG A 337 17.11 -42.79 -7.28
C ARG A 337 16.35 -41.58 -6.74
N SER A 338 16.85 -40.39 -7.05
CA SER A 338 16.29 -39.14 -6.56
C SER A 338 15.74 -38.27 -7.70
N GLY A 339 14.63 -37.60 -7.43
CA GLY A 339 13.98 -36.62 -8.30
C GLY A 339 13.86 -35.28 -7.60
N ILE A 340 13.95 -34.19 -8.35
CA ILE A 340 13.88 -32.83 -7.80
C ILE A 340 12.42 -32.42 -7.62
N ILE A 341 12.05 -32.05 -6.39
CA ILE A 341 10.80 -31.36 -6.11
C ILE A 341 11.05 -29.88 -6.38
N SER A 342 10.57 -29.40 -7.52
CA SER A 342 10.82 -28.01 -7.96
C SER A 342 10.03 -27.01 -7.11
N TRP A 343 8.82 -27.39 -6.68
CA TRP A 343 7.89 -26.49 -6.02
C TRP A 343 7.13 -27.14 -4.87
N ILE A 344 6.74 -26.32 -3.90
CA ILE A 344 5.81 -26.70 -2.83
C ILE A 344 4.58 -25.80 -2.94
N ASN A 345 3.40 -26.41 -3.03
CA ASN A 345 2.10 -25.73 -3.06
C ASN A 345 2.02 -24.64 -4.15
N LYS A 346 2.35 -25.01 -5.39
CA LYS A 346 2.23 -24.18 -6.61
C LYS A 346 1.35 -24.88 -7.63
N SER A 347 0.78 -24.16 -8.58
CA SER A 347 0.11 -24.78 -9.72
C SER A 347 1.11 -25.54 -10.61
N ARG A 348 1.04 -26.88 -10.63
CA ARG A 348 1.85 -27.73 -11.49
C ARG A 348 1.69 -27.38 -12.97
N ASP A 349 0.47 -27.07 -13.37
CA ASP A 349 0.08 -26.86 -14.77
C ASP A 349 0.64 -25.56 -15.38
N SER A 350 1.36 -24.77 -14.58
CA SER A 350 2.10 -23.59 -15.04
C SER A 350 3.51 -23.91 -15.55
N PHE A 351 3.91 -25.19 -15.57
CA PHE A 351 5.26 -25.64 -15.91
C PHE A 351 5.24 -26.87 -16.84
N SER A 352 6.33 -27.09 -17.58
CA SER A 352 6.48 -28.23 -18.51
C SER A 352 7.18 -29.45 -17.90
N ASP A 353 8.15 -29.23 -17.01
CA ASP A 353 9.02 -30.25 -16.44
C ASP A 353 9.21 -30.02 -14.94
N THR A 354 8.37 -30.66 -14.12
CA THR A 354 8.42 -30.41 -12.68
C THR A 354 7.83 -31.56 -11.87
N ILE A 355 8.23 -31.63 -10.60
CA ILE A 355 7.48 -32.29 -9.53
C ILE A 355 7.08 -31.21 -8.52
N VAL A 356 5.79 -31.13 -8.20
CA VAL A 356 5.24 -30.26 -7.17
C VAL A 356 4.80 -31.10 -5.98
N ALA A 357 5.21 -30.71 -4.78
CA ALA A 357 4.70 -31.26 -3.53
C ALA A 357 3.49 -30.45 -3.04
N TYR A 358 2.35 -31.12 -2.90
CA TYR A 358 1.13 -30.58 -2.32
C TYR A 358 0.94 -31.10 -0.90
N THR A 359 0.65 -30.19 0.02
CA THR A 359 0.45 -30.47 1.45
C THR A 359 -0.96 -30.03 1.88
N PRO A 360 -1.47 -30.46 3.04
CA PRO A 360 -2.85 -30.17 3.45
C PRO A 360 -3.23 -28.68 3.53
N ILE A 361 -2.24 -27.79 3.67
CA ILE A 361 -2.49 -26.33 3.67
C ILE A 361 -2.84 -25.78 2.28
N TYR A 362 -2.51 -26.53 1.21
CA TYR A 362 -2.88 -26.17 -0.16
C TYR A 362 -4.39 -26.19 -0.36
N GLY A 363 -5.00 -27.34 -0.06
CA GLY A 363 -6.42 -27.60 -0.27
C GLY A 363 -6.76 -29.05 0.05
N SER A 364 -8.00 -29.46 -0.26
CA SER A 364 -8.42 -30.86 -0.15
C SER A 364 -7.89 -31.75 -1.28
N SER A 365 -7.50 -31.16 -2.41
CA SER A 365 -6.95 -31.85 -3.57
C SER A 365 -5.91 -30.98 -4.28
N THR A 366 -5.16 -31.57 -5.22
CA THR A 366 -4.09 -30.89 -5.96
C THR A 366 -4.59 -29.90 -7.01
N ASN A 367 -5.84 -29.98 -7.45
CA ASN A 367 -6.44 -29.12 -8.50
C ASN A 367 -5.63 -29.11 -9.80
N THR A 368 -4.97 -30.23 -10.12
CA THR A 368 -4.17 -30.39 -11.35
C THR A 368 -4.99 -31.06 -12.45
N ASN A 369 -4.62 -30.82 -13.70
CA ASN A 369 -5.24 -31.50 -14.85
C ASN A 369 -4.72 -32.96 -15.04
N ASP A 370 -5.28 -33.67 -16.02
CA ASP A 370 -4.97 -35.09 -16.26
C ASP A 370 -3.63 -35.37 -16.99
N SER A 371 -2.80 -34.35 -17.24
CA SER A 371 -1.58 -34.54 -18.06
C SER A 371 -0.43 -35.22 -17.30
N GLY A 372 -0.51 -35.36 -15.97
CA GLY A 372 0.62 -35.76 -15.13
C GLY A 372 0.50 -37.14 -14.48
N THR A 373 1.36 -37.35 -13.48
CA THR A 373 1.30 -38.50 -12.57
C THR A 373 1.35 -37.98 -11.14
N GLU A 374 0.43 -38.43 -10.29
CA GLU A 374 0.38 -38.06 -8.88
C GLU A 374 0.66 -39.26 -7.99
N VAL A 375 1.54 -39.09 -7.01
CA VAL A 375 1.88 -40.11 -6.01
C VAL A 375 1.40 -39.61 -4.66
N VAL A 376 0.46 -40.33 -4.06
CA VAL A 376 -0.09 -40.03 -2.73
C VAL A 376 0.75 -40.74 -1.68
N ILE A 377 1.27 -39.98 -0.72
CA ILE A 377 2.23 -40.46 0.27
C ILE A 377 1.70 -40.15 1.66
N LYS A 378 1.55 -41.19 2.49
CA LYS A 378 1.30 -41.03 3.93
C LYS A 378 2.62 -40.86 4.66
N LEU A 379 2.80 -39.75 5.37
CA LEU A 379 4.05 -39.49 6.09
C LEU A 379 4.08 -40.20 7.44
N VAL A 380 5.25 -40.72 7.80
CA VAL A 380 5.52 -41.23 9.16
C VAL A 380 5.56 -40.03 10.11
N GLY A 381 4.68 -40.01 11.10
CA GLY A 381 4.54 -38.91 12.08
C GLY A 381 3.73 -37.71 11.58
N GLY A 382 3.48 -37.59 10.28
CA GLY A 382 2.72 -36.50 9.67
C GLY A 382 3.39 -35.13 9.86
N GLY A 383 2.57 -34.08 9.90
CA GLY A 383 3.00 -32.71 10.19
C GLY A 383 3.40 -31.88 8.97
N PRO A 384 3.69 -30.59 9.18
CA PRO A 384 4.05 -29.67 8.11
C PRO A 384 5.45 -29.91 7.54
N LEU A 385 5.65 -29.52 6.28
CA LEU A 385 6.99 -29.41 5.70
C LEU A 385 7.72 -28.22 6.31
N MET A 386 8.82 -28.51 6.99
CA MET A 386 9.74 -27.60 7.64
C MET A 386 11.05 -27.59 6.85
N PRO A 387 11.77 -26.46 6.80
CA PRO A 387 13.04 -26.40 6.11
C PRO A 387 14.11 -27.22 6.84
N ASN A 388 14.99 -27.85 6.07
CA ASN A 388 16.14 -28.65 6.51
C ASN A 388 15.75 -29.91 7.28
N ASN A 389 14.59 -30.46 6.94
CA ASN A 389 14.08 -31.70 7.48
C ASN A 389 14.00 -32.78 6.40
N ALA A 390 13.97 -34.02 6.87
CA ALA A 390 13.71 -35.18 6.07
C ALA A 390 12.44 -35.89 6.55
N TYR A 391 11.63 -36.33 5.60
CA TYR A 391 10.35 -36.99 5.82
C TYR A 391 10.39 -38.36 5.18
N ILE A 392 9.91 -39.37 5.89
CA ILE A 392 9.73 -40.72 5.36
C ILE A 392 8.24 -40.96 5.21
N GLY A 393 7.82 -41.60 4.12
CA GLY A 393 6.43 -41.93 3.91
C GLY A 393 6.24 -43.17 3.05
N THR A 394 5.04 -43.74 3.15
CA THR A 394 4.62 -44.89 2.35
C THR A 394 3.68 -44.42 1.25
N VAL A 395 3.91 -44.90 0.02
CA VAL A 395 3.06 -44.61 -1.13
C VAL A 395 1.75 -45.38 -0.99
N THR A 396 0.64 -44.66 -0.90
CA THR A 396 -0.70 -45.23 -0.70
C THR A 396 -1.56 -45.23 -1.96
N ASP A 397 -1.23 -44.40 -2.94
CA ASP A 397 -1.92 -44.38 -4.24
C ASP A 397 -1.03 -43.76 -5.33
N ILE A 398 -1.29 -44.12 -6.59
CA ILE A 398 -0.65 -43.51 -7.76
C ILE A 398 -1.68 -43.34 -8.88
N LEU A 399 -1.85 -42.08 -9.31
CA LEU A 399 -2.69 -41.71 -10.44
C LEU A 399 -1.79 -41.50 -11.66
N TYR A 400 -1.94 -42.34 -12.69
CA TYR A 400 -1.17 -42.24 -13.94
C TYR A 400 -1.98 -41.52 -15.03
N ASN A 401 -1.37 -40.55 -15.71
CA ASN A 401 -2.05 -39.75 -16.73
C ASN A 401 -3.38 -39.17 -16.20
N SER A 402 -3.33 -38.67 -14.97
CA SER A 402 -4.46 -38.07 -14.27
C SER A 402 -3.94 -37.03 -13.25
N GLY A 403 -4.86 -36.30 -12.62
CA GLY A 403 -4.57 -35.26 -11.64
C GLY A 403 -5.63 -35.20 -10.55
N ASP A 404 -5.61 -34.10 -9.79
CA ASP A 404 -6.58 -33.78 -8.74
C ASP A 404 -6.71 -34.82 -7.61
N ALA A 405 -5.62 -35.51 -7.25
CA ALA A 405 -5.63 -36.44 -6.13
C ALA A 405 -6.02 -35.74 -4.83
N THR A 406 -6.74 -36.46 -3.98
CA THR A 406 -7.06 -36.00 -2.62
C THR A 406 -5.77 -35.90 -1.80
N ILE A 407 -5.57 -34.77 -1.14
CA ILE A 407 -4.40 -34.55 -0.28
C ILE A 407 -4.71 -35.12 1.12
N PRO A 408 -4.00 -36.16 1.58
CA PRO A 408 -4.26 -36.78 2.88
C PRO A 408 -3.86 -35.83 4.04
N PRO A 409 -4.65 -35.73 5.12
CA PRO A 409 -4.34 -34.85 6.26
C PRO A 409 -2.99 -35.11 6.94
N ASP A 410 -2.50 -36.35 6.88
CA ASP A 410 -1.25 -36.83 7.46
C ASP A 410 -0.19 -37.14 6.39
N GLY A 411 -0.33 -36.59 5.18
CA GLY A 411 0.55 -36.89 4.08
C GLY A 411 0.73 -35.77 3.07
N ILE A 412 1.26 -36.15 1.91
CA ILE A 412 1.54 -35.24 0.79
C ILE A 412 1.13 -35.90 -0.52
N VAL A 413 0.94 -35.09 -1.55
CA VAL A 413 0.88 -35.56 -2.94
C VAL A 413 2.07 -35.00 -3.72
N LEU A 414 2.85 -35.86 -4.38
CA LEU A 414 3.82 -35.45 -5.38
C LEU A 414 3.17 -35.52 -6.76
N SER A 415 3.07 -34.39 -7.45
CA SER A 415 2.48 -34.31 -8.78
C SER A 415 3.52 -33.90 -9.82
N GLY A 416 3.76 -34.80 -10.77
CA GLY A 416 4.76 -34.63 -11.82
C GLY A 416 4.13 -34.35 -13.19
N ILE A 417 4.79 -33.49 -13.98
CA ILE A 417 4.52 -33.29 -15.42
C ILE A 417 5.85 -33.32 -16.20
N GLY A 418 5.79 -33.67 -17.49
CA GLY A 418 6.99 -33.84 -18.32
C GLY A 418 7.95 -34.89 -17.76
N SER A 419 9.23 -34.53 -17.63
CA SER A 419 10.25 -35.38 -17.00
C SER A 419 9.93 -35.74 -15.54
N GLY A 420 9.24 -34.88 -14.79
CA GLY A 420 8.81 -35.17 -13.42
C GLY A 420 7.77 -36.29 -13.35
N LYS A 421 6.82 -36.30 -14.30
CA LYS A 421 5.86 -37.41 -14.47
C LYS A 421 6.59 -38.73 -14.74
N THR A 422 7.51 -38.72 -15.70
CA THR A 422 8.29 -39.90 -16.07
C THR A 422 9.10 -40.43 -14.88
N PHE A 423 9.71 -39.54 -14.10
CA PHE A 423 10.44 -39.91 -12.89
C PHE A 423 9.53 -40.63 -11.89
N LEU A 424 8.39 -40.03 -11.53
CA LEU A 424 7.46 -40.60 -10.57
C LEU A 424 6.96 -41.98 -11.03
N ALA A 425 6.53 -42.09 -12.30
CA ALA A 425 5.99 -43.33 -12.85
C ALA A 425 7.02 -44.46 -12.98
N SER A 426 8.28 -44.14 -13.25
CA SER A 426 9.32 -45.16 -13.47
C SER A 426 10.04 -45.61 -12.21
N ASN A 427 10.00 -44.82 -11.13
CA ASN A 427 10.85 -45.06 -9.96
C ASN A 427 10.07 -45.26 -8.66
N ILE A 428 8.77 -44.99 -8.63
CA ILE A 428 7.95 -45.10 -7.42
C ILE A 428 6.75 -46.01 -7.70
N LYS A 429 6.52 -46.98 -6.83
CA LYS A 429 5.43 -47.97 -6.90
C LYS A 429 4.55 -47.90 -5.66
N LEU A 430 3.33 -48.41 -5.79
CA LEU A 430 2.40 -48.55 -4.67
C LEU A 430 3.05 -49.38 -3.54
N GLY A 431 2.97 -48.89 -2.30
CA GLY A 431 3.58 -49.51 -1.13
C GLY A 431 5.07 -49.19 -0.91
N ASP A 432 5.74 -48.51 -1.85
CA ASP A 432 7.13 -48.09 -1.65
C ASP A 432 7.27 -47.16 -0.44
N THR A 433 8.42 -47.28 0.24
CA THR A 433 8.88 -46.24 1.16
C THR A 433 9.70 -45.22 0.38
N VAL A 434 9.36 -43.95 0.53
CA VAL A 434 10.07 -42.82 -0.08
C VAL A 434 10.58 -41.88 1.00
N ARG A 435 11.71 -41.22 0.70
CA ARG A 435 12.28 -40.15 1.53
C ARG A 435 12.12 -38.82 0.81
N ILE A 436 11.75 -37.78 1.54
CA ILE A 436 11.63 -36.41 1.04
C ILE A 436 12.52 -35.53 1.87
N ASP A 437 13.53 -34.94 1.25
CA ASP A 437 14.43 -33.98 1.87
C ASP A 437 14.06 -32.58 1.38
N VAL A 438 13.92 -31.62 2.30
CA VAL A 438 13.65 -30.21 1.97
C VAL A 438 14.64 -29.35 2.73
N SER A 439 15.35 -28.46 2.06
CA SER A 439 16.32 -27.55 2.67
C SER A 439 16.24 -26.16 2.04
N LEU A 440 16.63 -25.14 2.83
CA LEU A 440 16.70 -23.75 2.37
C LEU A 440 18.14 -23.24 2.47
N GLN A 441 18.52 -22.39 1.52
CA GLN A 441 19.81 -21.70 1.51
C GLN A 441 19.59 -20.18 1.34
N PRO A 442 20.00 -19.35 2.32
CA PRO A 442 20.65 -19.74 3.57
C PRO A 442 19.68 -20.46 4.51
N ASN A 443 20.27 -21.13 5.51
CA ASN A 443 19.55 -22.00 6.40
C ASN A 443 18.69 -21.20 7.41
N TRP A 444 17.41 -21.02 7.10
CA TRP A 444 16.44 -20.43 8.02
C TRP A 444 15.88 -21.48 8.99
N GLN A 445 16.65 -21.88 10.01
CA GLN A 445 16.12 -22.67 11.15
C GLN A 445 15.47 -21.75 12.21
N ASN A 446 14.85 -22.35 13.23
CA ASN A 446 14.32 -21.69 14.45
C ASN A 446 12.92 -21.06 14.35
N GLY A 447 11.98 -21.64 13.59
CA GLY A 447 10.59 -21.16 13.58
C GLY A 447 10.43 -19.79 12.92
N ALA A 448 11.34 -19.43 12.02
CA ALA A 448 11.28 -18.20 11.25
C ALA A 448 9.96 -18.10 10.48
N SER A 449 9.37 -16.90 10.50
CA SER A 449 8.31 -16.53 9.57
C SER A 449 8.92 -15.61 8.52
N ALA A 450 8.65 -15.88 7.25
CA ALA A 450 9.23 -15.11 6.15
C ALA A 450 8.21 -14.95 5.02
N VAL A 451 8.20 -13.79 4.39
CA VAL A 451 7.27 -13.45 3.33
C VAL A 451 8.02 -12.87 2.15
N GLY A 452 7.69 -13.38 0.96
CA GLY A 452 8.25 -12.89 -0.29
C GLY A 452 7.83 -11.45 -0.57
N GLY A 453 8.56 -10.80 -1.47
CA GLY A 453 8.25 -9.47 -1.95
C GLY A 453 9.17 -9.10 -3.10
N GLY A 454 9.91 -8.01 -2.91
CA GLY A 454 10.86 -7.50 -3.88
C GLY A 454 10.26 -6.48 -4.87
N PRO A 455 11.12 -5.69 -5.56
CA PRO A 455 12.56 -5.67 -5.37
C PRO A 455 12.95 -5.03 -4.03
N ARG A 456 14.08 -5.45 -3.43
CA ARG A 456 14.68 -4.73 -2.29
C ARG A 456 15.02 -3.30 -2.73
N LEU A 457 14.54 -2.32 -1.97
CA LEU A 457 14.63 -0.90 -2.33
C LEU A 457 15.77 -0.16 -1.59
N VAL A 458 16.11 -0.62 -0.39
CA VAL A 458 17.10 0.00 0.48
C VAL A 458 17.98 -1.10 1.08
N ARG A 459 19.28 -0.86 1.14
CA ARG A 459 20.26 -1.74 1.77
C ARG A 459 21.35 -0.91 2.43
N ASP A 460 21.69 -1.23 3.67
CA ASP A 460 22.76 -0.57 4.43
C ASP A 460 22.63 0.97 4.48
N GLY A 461 21.38 1.46 4.59
CA GLY A 461 21.06 2.89 4.59
C GLY A 461 21.00 3.55 3.21
N GLU A 462 21.35 2.85 2.13
CA GLU A 462 21.38 3.38 0.78
C GLU A 462 20.16 2.96 -0.03
N ALA A 463 19.51 3.94 -0.68
CA ALA A 463 18.42 3.70 -1.62
C ALA A 463 18.97 3.12 -2.94
N ARG A 464 18.93 1.79 -3.05
CA ARG A 464 19.37 1.04 -4.23
C ARG A 464 18.35 -0.04 -4.55
N VAL A 465 17.62 0.14 -5.65
CA VAL A 465 16.71 -0.88 -6.15
C VAL A 465 17.54 -2.03 -6.69
N GLU A 466 17.52 -3.17 -6.00
CA GLU A 466 18.23 -4.34 -6.46
C GLU A 466 17.53 -4.99 -7.66
N SER A 467 18.32 -5.49 -8.60
CA SER A 467 17.81 -6.35 -9.66
C SER A 467 17.48 -7.72 -9.06
N GLU A 468 16.19 -8.04 -9.02
CA GLU A 468 15.66 -9.35 -8.63
C GLU A 468 14.31 -9.57 -9.30
N GLY A 469 13.92 -10.83 -9.43
CA GLY A 469 12.69 -11.19 -10.13
C GLY A 469 12.62 -10.65 -11.57
N ASN A 470 11.40 -10.48 -12.07
CA ASN A 470 11.12 -9.89 -13.38
C ASN A 470 10.33 -8.58 -13.21
N PHE A 471 10.90 -7.63 -12.46
CA PHE A 471 10.26 -6.35 -12.13
C PHE A 471 10.62 -5.21 -13.09
N SER A 472 11.52 -5.43 -14.05
CA SER A 472 12.00 -4.40 -15.00
C SER A 472 10.91 -3.87 -15.93
N SER A 473 9.82 -4.62 -16.10
CA SER A 473 8.66 -4.23 -16.92
C SER A 473 7.63 -3.36 -16.19
N ILE A 474 7.74 -3.21 -14.85
CA ILE A 474 6.79 -2.42 -14.07
C ILE A 474 7.14 -0.94 -14.23
N SER A 475 6.30 -0.21 -14.97
CA SER A 475 6.40 1.23 -15.16
C SER A 475 5.24 1.99 -14.51
N GLY A 476 5.46 3.29 -14.28
CA GLY A 476 4.45 4.19 -13.75
C GLY A 476 4.25 4.13 -12.23
N ARG A 477 3.29 4.92 -11.75
CA ARG A 477 2.93 5.02 -10.33
C ARG A 477 1.74 4.13 -10.01
N HIS A 478 1.84 3.42 -8.91
CA HIS A 478 0.79 2.54 -8.40
C HIS A 478 0.85 2.56 -6.86
N PRO A 479 -0.22 2.15 -6.15
CA PRO A 479 -0.14 1.90 -4.72
C PRO A 479 0.96 0.90 -4.38
N ARG A 480 1.65 1.14 -3.27
CA ARG A 480 2.78 0.32 -2.79
C ARG A 480 2.64 0.06 -1.30
N THR A 481 3.13 -1.11 -0.90
CA THR A 481 3.36 -1.48 0.49
C THR A 481 4.82 -1.91 0.57
N GLY A 482 5.53 -1.42 1.58
CA GLY A 482 6.89 -1.82 1.88
C GLY A 482 6.99 -2.17 3.36
N ILE A 483 8.02 -2.93 3.71
CA ILE A 483 8.42 -3.17 5.08
C ILE A 483 9.94 -3.05 5.16
N GLY A 484 10.42 -2.39 6.21
CA GLY A 484 11.84 -2.14 6.41
C GLY A 484 12.28 -2.38 7.86
N ILE A 485 13.59 -2.31 8.05
CA ILE A 485 14.26 -2.35 9.35
C ILE A 485 15.08 -1.07 9.45
N ASP A 486 14.89 -0.29 10.52
CA ASP A 486 15.71 0.91 10.76
C ASP A 486 17.05 0.58 11.45
N GLY A 487 17.89 1.59 11.68
CA GLY A 487 19.22 1.41 12.27
C GLY A 487 19.22 0.85 13.71
N ASP A 488 18.08 0.93 14.41
CA ASP A 488 17.90 0.41 15.76
C ASP A 488 17.26 -1.00 15.76
N GLY A 489 16.98 -1.56 14.57
CA GLY A 489 16.32 -2.85 14.41
C GLY A 489 14.80 -2.81 14.60
N ASN A 490 14.19 -1.62 14.59
CA ASN A 490 12.73 -1.48 14.62
C ASN A 490 12.14 -1.67 13.22
N LEU A 491 10.85 -2.00 13.17
CA LEU A 491 10.15 -2.18 11.90
C LEU A 491 9.46 -0.90 11.46
N VAL A 492 9.41 -0.68 10.15
CA VAL A 492 8.77 0.48 9.49
C VAL A 492 7.93 0.04 8.31
#